data_AF-A0A0U5AZD6-F1
#
_entry.id   AF-A0A0U5AZD6-F1
#
_cell.length_a   1.000
_cell.length_b   1.000
_cell.length_c   1.000
_cell.angle_alpha   90.00
_cell.angle_beta   90.00
_cell.angle_gamma   90.00
#
_symmetry.space_group_name_H-M   'P 1'
#
loop_
_entity.id
_entity.type
_entity.pdbx_description
1 polymer ?
#
loop_
_entity_poly.entity_id
_entity_poly.type
_entity_poly.pdbx_seq_one_letter_code
_entity_poly.pdbx_strand_id
1 'polypeptide(L)' 'MDKKPVVCHMDEKGNILLPAEFQDVLGYGVIEFVIENDCIVLTKAEPIYTGTLDVKRNRK' A
#
# COMPACT_ATOMS: atom_id res chain seq x y z
N MET A 1 3.01 9.07 -19.79
CA MET A 1 3.02 7.60 -19.93
C MET A 1 1.64 7.18 -20.37
N ASP A 2 1.52 6.46 -21.48
CA ASP A 2 0.27 5.77 -21.82
C ASP A 2 -0.09 4.80 -20.71
N LYS A 3 -1.26 4.97 -20.10
CA LYS A 3 -1.75 4.08 -19.05
C LYS A 3 -2.36 2.85 -19.70
N LYS A 4 -1.52 1.87 -20.05
CA LYS A 4 -2.02 0.55 -20.44
C LYS A 4 -2.55 -0.18 -19.20
N PRO A 5 -3.69 -0.87 -19.30
CA PRO A 5 -4.16 -1.70 -18.22
C PRO A 5 -3.18 -2.83 -17.96
N VAL A 6 -2.90 -3.11 -16.69
CA VAL A 6 -2.00 -4.18 -16.26
C VAL A 6 -2.84 -5.27 -15.61
N VAL A 7 -2.68 -6.50 -16.10
CA VAL A 7 -3.35 -7.67 -15.51
C VAL A 7 -2.49 -8.17 -14.34
N CYS A 8 -3.09 -8.21 -13.16
CA CYS A 8 -2.46 -8.75 -11.95
C CYS A 8 -3.04 -10.13 -11.63
N HIS A 9 -2.23 -10.97 -10.99
CA HIS A 9 -2.67 -12.28 -10.50
C HIS A 9 -2.98 -12.22 -9.01
N MET A 10 -3.97 -13.00 -8.59
CA MET A 10 -4.25 -13.28 -7.20
C MET A 10 -3.64 -14.63 -6.83
N ASP A 11 -2.91 -14.70 -5.72
CA ASP A 11 -2.39 -15.97 -5.22
C ASP A 11 -3.46 -16.79 -4.49
N GLU A 12 -3.12 -18.01 -4.10
CA GLU A 12 -4.04 -18.94 -3.41
C GLU A 12 -4.52 -18.43 -2.03
N LYS A 13 -3.86 -17.41 -1.47
CA LYS A 13 -4.21 -16.79 -0.19
C LYS A 13 -5.05 -15.54 -0.35
N GLY A 14 -5.35 -15.14 -1.59
CA GLY A 14 -6.11 -13.93 -1.90
C GLY A 14 -5.25 -12.66 -1.98
N ASN A 15 -3.92 -12.77 -2.06
CA ASN A 15 -3.06 -11.60 -2.23
C ASN A 15 -3.01 -11.20 -3.70
N ILE A 16 -3.16 -9.90 -3.98
CA ILE A 16 -2.92 -9.35 -5.31
C ILE A 16 -1.41 -9.15 -5.48
N LEU A 17 -0.83 -9.80 -6.47
CA LEU A 17 0.57 -9.63 -6.84
C LEU A 17 0.71 -8.41 -7.74
N LEU A 18 1.17 -7.30 -7.15
CA LEU A 18 1.44 -6.06 -7.88
C LEU A 18 2.79 -6.11 -8.59
N PRO A 19 2.87 -5.77 -9.88
CA PRO A 19 4.14 -5.62 -10.59
C PRO A 19 5.02 -4.53 -9.98
N ALA A 20 6.34 -4.67 -10.14
CA ALA A 20 7.32 -3.77 -9.55
C ALA A 20 7.13 -2.29 -9.92
N GLU A 21 6.60 -1.99 -11.11
CA GLU A 21 6.31 -0.63 -11.55
C GLU A 21 5.27 0.12 -10.69
N PHE A 22 4.42 -0.60 -9.95
CA PHE A 22 3.47 0.01 -9.02
C PHE A 22 4.11 0.44 -7.70
N GLN A 23 5.30 -0.06 -7.40
CA GLN A 23 6.05 0.30 -6.20
C GLN A 23 6.48 1.77 -6.21
N ASP A 24 6.81 2.32 -7.38
CA ASP A 24 7.16 3.74 -7.52
C ASP A 24 5.96 4.66 -7.24
N VAL A 25 4.74 4.15 -7.41
CA VAL A 25 3.49 4.90 -7.21
C VAL A 25 2.95 4.75 -5.79
N LEU A 26 2.86 3.52 -5.30
CA LEU A 26 2.26 3.21 -3.99
C LEU A 26 3.27 3.28 -2.84
N GLY A 27 4.56 3.16 -3.16
CA GLY A 27 5.63 3.07 -2.18
C GLY A 27 5.58 1.77 -1.37
N TYR A 28 6.24 1.80 -0.22
CA TYR A 28 6.19 0.72 0.77
C TYR A 28 5.25 1.12 1.91
N GLY A 29 4.52 0.15 2.45
CA GLY A 29 3.73 0.32 3.66
C GLY A 29 2.29 -0.18 3.51
N VAL A 30 1.41 0.39 4.33
CA VAL A 30 -0.02 0.07 4.32
C VAL A 30 -0.65 0.71 3.08
N ILE A 31 -1.44 -0.08 2.36
CA ILE A 31 -2.21 0.35 1.20
C ILE A 31 -3.68 0.22 1.56
N GLU A 32 -4.44 1.29 1.32
CA GLU A 32 -5.89 1.31 1.51
C GLU A 32 -6.60 0.85 0.24
N PHE A 33 -7.64 0.05 0.43
CA PHE A 33 -8.51 -0.47 -0.62
C PHE A 33 -9.86 0.25 -0.54
N VAL A 34 -10.22 0.98 -1.59
CA VAL A 34 -11.52 1.65 -1.70
C VAL A 34 -12.27 1.05 -2.87
N ILE A 35 -13.54 0.66 -2.66
CA ILE A 35 -14.39 0.15 -3.75
C ILE A 35 -15.18 1.32 -4.32
N GLU A 36 -15.00 1.61 -5.61
CA GLU A 36 -15.69 2.67 -6.34
C GLU A 36 -16.20 2.14 -7.67
N ASN A 37 -17.52 2.21 -7.92
CA ASN A 37 -18.13 1.83 -9.21
C ASN A 37 -17.65 0.47 -9.75
N ASP A 38 -17.69 -0.56 -8.90
CA ASP A 38 -17.22 -1.93 -9.18
C ASP A 38 -15.71 -2.07 -9.43
N CYS A 39 -14.94 -1.01 -9.21
CA CYS A 39 -13.48 -1.01 -9.24
C CYS A 39 -12.90 -0.98 -7.82
N ILE A 40 -11.73 -1.58 -7.65
CA ILE A 40 -10.89 -1.41 -6.46
C ILE A 40 -9.85 -0.33 -6.76
N VAL A 41 -9.87 0.73 -5.98
CA VAL A 41 -8.89 1.81 -6.00
C VAL A 41 -7.89 1.57 -4.87
N LEU A 42 -6.61 1.49 -5.23
CA LEU A 42 -5.51 1.35 -4.28
C LEU A 42 -4.93 2.74 -3.99
N THR A 43 -4.90 3.12 -2.73
CA THR A 43 -4.30 4.39 -2.29
C THR A 43 -3.26 4.15 -1.22
N LYS A 44 -2.25 5.01 -1.15
CA LYS A 44 -1.27 4.95 -0.07
C LYS A 44 -1.97 5.35 1.23
N ALA A 45 -1.91 4.51 2.25
CA ALA A 45 -2.48 4.83 3.54
C ALA A 45 -1.68 5.99 4.16
N GLU A 46 -2.38 7.08 4.50
CA GLU A 46 -1.79 8.11 5.36
C GLU A 46 -1.98 7.70 6.83
N PRO A 47 -0.93 7.80 7.66
CA PRO A 47 -1.06 7.46 9.06
C PRO A 47 -2.06 8.41 9.74
N ILE A 48 -3.22 7.88 10.12
CA ILE A 48 -4.25 8.61 10.87
C ILE A 48 -3.74 9.02 12.28
N TYR A 49 -2.75 8.29 12.80
CA TYR A 49 -2.08 8.62 14.05
C TYR A 49 -0.56 8.44 13.91
N THR A 50 0.18 9.55 14.00
CA THR A 50 1.63 9.52 14.11
C THR A 50 2.01 9.63 15.58
N GLY A 51 2.37 8.50 16.20
CA GLY A 51 2.95 8.49 17.54
C GLY A 51 4.47 8.62 17.47
N THR A 52 5.05 9.56 18.21
CA THR A 52 6.50 9.60 18.43
C THR A 52 6.87 8.63 19.53
N LEU A 53 7.54 7.53 19.18
CA LEU A 53 8.13 6.63 20.17
C LEU A 53 9.38 7.29 20.76
N ASP A 54 9.21 7.99 21.88
CA ASP A 54 10.33 8.53 22.65
C ASP A 54 10.96 7.38 23.46
N VAL A 55 11.96 6.71 22.87
CA VAL A 55 12.73 5.69 23.58
C VAL A 55 13.62 6.39 24.59
N LYS A 56 13.08 6.69 25.78
CA LYS A 56 13.90 7.05 26.94
C LYS A 56 14.83 5.87 27.26
N ARG A 57 16.02 5.88 26.66
CA ARG A 57 17.14 5.03 27.06
C ARG A 57 17.49 5.40 28.50
N ASN A 58 16.93 4.68 29.47
CA ASN A 58 17.49 4.63 30.81
C ASN A 58 18.91 4.06 30.70
N ARG A 59 19.90 4.95 30.59
CA ARG A 59 21.27 4.62 30.95
C ARG A 59 21.27 4.41 32.46
N LYS A 60 21.44 3.15 32.87
CA LYS A 60 21.85 2.76 34.22
C LYS A 60 23.07 3.59 34.65
#